data_AF-A0A1G4P847-F1
#
_entry.id   AF-A0A1G4P847-F1
#
_cell.length_a   1.000
_cell.length_b   1.000
_cell.length_c   1.000
_cell.angle_alpha   90.00
_cell.angle_beta   90.00
_cell.angle_gamma   90.00
#
_symmetry.space_group_name_H-M   'P 1'
#
loop_
_entity.id
_entity.type
_entity.pdbx_description
1 polymer ?
#
loop_
_entity_poly.entity_id
_entity_poly.type
_entity_poly.pdbx_seq_one_letter_code
_entity_poly.pdbx_strand_id
1 'polypeptide(L)'
;MNDKLKGLALGLSLGVMLTGSVAYASGTQIEVYFKQLKYMFDGVEKKTTAEQGQGFIYNGTTYVPLRFINETLGKEVSWDESTGTIWVGKKGDPNNVVATYKGGKMTWGEFNKLDAVMRLLPDTGETDEEFLKRIIGYKVLAGRVTAEQKAALPAEIDKQYAVMKGYLTKFNQTEDLAALLAKEGLSEQDVRDFLGLDIAAGLAFSAQVTDAKLKEAYDAAIAAKTGEFVKASVRHILIGFEDSDGKERSKDDAKKLALDITAKLKNGEDFAALAKQYTDDPGSKDSGGLYENQAIALWVDAFKKAAAELELNKISEPVETEFGYHIMRVEARSTQTLDEVKDELKQDVMTEAYVTFTEQELPGLIEKLDLPKAK
;
A
#
# COMPACT_ATOMS: atom_id res chain seq x y z
N MET A 1 7.16 21.88 76.20
CA MET A 1 6.43 22.79 77.11
C MET A 1 7.02 24.18 76.95
N ASN A 2 6.32 25.07 76.25
CA ASN A 2 5.89 26.39 76.77
C ASN A 2 5.33 27.28 75.66
N ASP A 3 4.05 27.62 75.85
CA ASP A 3 3.36 28.90 75.66
C ASP A 3 3.67 29.76 74.41
N LYS A 4 2.70 29.90 73.49
CA LYS A 4 1.48 30.74 73.52
C LYS A 4 1.69 32.13 72.92
N LEU A 5 1.11 32.27 71.73
CA LEU A 5 0.29 33.39 71.22
C LEU A 5 0.66 34.83 71.62
N LYS A 6 0.93 35.65 70.60
CA LYS A 6 0.02 36.72 70.10
C LYS A 6 0.67 37.49 68.94
N GLY A 7 -0.05 37.66 67.82
CA GLY A 7 0.38 38.47 66.69
C GLY A 7 -0.57 38.42 65.49
N LEU A 8 -1.43 39.42 65.41
CA LEU A 8 -2.58 39.65 64.53
C LEU A 8 -2.25 39.80 63.01
N ALA A 9 -3.25 39.47 62.18
CA ALA A 9 -3.74 40.21 61.00
C ALA A 9 -3.41 39.75 59.56
N LEU A 10 -4.53 39.41 58.87
CA LEU A 10 -4.90 39.73 57.49
C LEU A 10 -4.18 39.01 56.33
N GLY A 11 -4.90 38.02 55.76
CA GLY A 11 -4.72 37.57 54.38
C GLY A 11 -5.99 36.87 53.89
N LEU A 12 -6.77 37.56 53.05
CA LEU A 12 -7.95 37.04 52.35
C LEU A 12 -7.66 35.66 51.72
N SER A 13 -8.43 34.65 52.10
CA SER A 13 -8.55 33.41 51.33
C SER A 13 -9.87 33.41 50.56
N LEU A 14 -9.79 33.76 49.28
CA LEU A 14 -10.77 33.33 48.28
C LEU A 14 -10.60 31.81 48.11
N GLY A 15 -11.39 31.05 48.86
CA GLY A 15 -11.47 29.59 48.70
C GLY A 15 -12.15 29.25 47.37
N VAL A 16 -11.37 28.96 46.34
CA VAL A 16 -11.87 28.24 45.16
C VAL A 16 -11.94 26.76 45.55
N MET A 17 -13.14 26.26 45.85
CA MET A 17 -13.39 24.82 45.94
C MET A 17 -13.26 24.22 44.54
N LEU A 18 -12.08 23.67 44.22
CA LEU A 18 -11.92 22.74 43.10
C LEU A 18 -12.46 21.38 43.55
N THR A 19 -13.67 21.04 43.10
CA THR A 19 -14.18 19.67 43.22
C THR A 19 -13.71 18.89 42.00
N GLY A 20 -12.75 17.99 42.18
CA GLY A 20 -12.33 17.03 41.16
C GLY A 20 -13.36 15.90 41.09
N SER A 21 -13.84 15.57 39.89
CA SER A 21 -14.65 14.37 39.66
C SER A 21 -13.77 13.31 39.03
N VAL A 22 -13.85 12.07 39.54
CA VAL A 22 -13.09 10.93 39.02
C VAL A 22 -13.91 10.25 37.92
N ALA A 23 -13.37 10.14 36.71
CA ALA A 23 -13.94 9.29 35.66
C ALA A 23 -13.23 7.92 35.70
N TYR A 24 -13.99 6.83 35.76
CA TYR A 24 -13.44 5.48 35.87
C TYR A 24 -13.34 4.82 34.48
N ALA A 25 -12.10 4.51 34.10
CA ALA A 25 -11.75 3.46 33.13
C ALA A 25 -10.53 2.70 33.71
N SER A 26 -10.42 1.40 33.42
CA SER A 26 -9.56 0.43 34.13
C SER A 26 -8.12 0.92 34.39
N GLY A 27 -7.75 0.99 35.67
CA GLY A 27 -6.36 0.96 36.14
C GLY A 27 -5.59 2.29 36.21
N THR A 28 -6.08 3.38 35.63
CA THR A 28 -5.39 4.68 35.70
C THR A 28 -6.41 5.77 36.01
N GLN A 29 -6.26 6.44 37.17
CA GLN A 29 -7.10 7.58 37.50
C GLN A 29 -6.66 8.79 36.68
N ILE A 30 -7.59 9.33 35.89
CA ILE A 30 -7.40 10.57 35.15
C ILE A 30 -8.00 11.69 35.99
N GLU A 31 -7.14 12.58 36.52
CA GLU A 31 -7.60 13.80 37.15
C GLU A 31 -7.99 14.83 36.09
N VAL A 32 -9.23 15.28 36.14
CA VAL A 32 -9.75 16.36 35.30
C VAL A 32 -10.25 17.50 36.16
N TYR A 33 -10.04 18.73 35.67
CA TYR A 33 -10.47 19.93 36.38
C TYR A 33 -11.70 20.51 35.70
N PHE A 34 -12.82 20.55 36.43
CA PHE A 34 -14.02 21.24 35.99
C PHE A 34 -13.90 22.72 36.37
N LYS A 35 -13.69 23.58 35.38
CA LYS A 35 -13.74 25.03 35.53
C LYS A 35 -15.07 25.52 34.97
N GLN A 36 -15.65 26.58 35.55
CA GLN A 36 -16.76 27.26 34.89
C GLN A 36 -16.26 27.92 33.60
N LEU A 37 -16.55 27.30 32.48
CA LEU A 37 -16.27 27.80 31.14
C LEU A 37 -17.45 28.65 30.67
N LYS A 38 -17.14 29.78 30.03
CA LYS A 38 -18.12 30.59 29.30
C LYS A 38 -18.06 30.20 27.83
N TYR A 39 -19.20 29.84 27.27
CA TYR A 39 -19.31 29.48 25.87
C TYR A 39 -19.99 30.61 25.11
N MET A 40 -19.27 31.27 24.21
CA MET A 40 -19.76 32.42 23.45
C MET A 40 -20.04 31.97 22.01
N PHE A 41 -21.28 32.11 21.56
CA PHE A 41 -21.70 31.83 20.18
C PHE A 41 -22.26 33.13 19.60
N ASP A 42 -21.65 33.63 18.53
CA ASP A 42 -22.04 34.89 17.88
C ASP A 42 -22.22 36.07 18.86
N GLY A 43 -21.31 36.17 19.84
CA GLY A 43 -21.33 37.22 20.87
C GLY A 43 -22.29 36.97 22.03
N VAL A 44 -23.04 35.86 22.04
CA VAL A 44 -24.01 35.52 23.08
C VAL A 44 -23.51 34.35 23.94
N GLU A 45 -23.54 34.50 25.25
CA GLU A 45 -23.20 33.43 26.19
C GLU A 45 -24.29 32.33 26.17
N LYS A 46 -23.88 31.08 26.01
CA LYS A 46 -24.72 29.88 26.07
C LYS A 46 -24.25 29.00 27.22
N LYS A 47 -25.20 28.32 27.87
CA LYS A 47 -24.95 27.43 29.00
C LYS A 47 -25.27 25.99 28.62
N THR A 48 -24.46 25.06 29.10
CA THR A 48 -24.73 23.62 28.93
C THR A 48 -25.89 23.18 29.83
N THR A 49 -26.61 22.15 29.39
CA THR A 49 -27.52 21.39 30.25
C THR A 49 -26.79 20.20 30.89
N ALA A 50 -27.42 19.55 31.88
CA ALA A 50 -26.85 18.35 32.50
C ALA A 50 -26.66 17.19 31.49
N GLU A 51 -27.61 17.02 30.56
CA GLU A 51 -27.58 16.00 29.50
C GLU A 51 -26.50 16.24 28.45
N GLN A 52 -26.15 17.51 28.23
CA GLN A 52 -25.09 17.92 27.31
C GLN A 52 -23.69 17.80 27.90
N GLY A 53 -23.58 17.57 29.21
CA GLY A 53 -22.31 17.49 29.93
C GLY A 53 -21.66 18.85 30.18
N GLN A 54 -20.51 18.82 30.87
CA GLN A 54 -19.71 20.01 31.17
C GLN A 54 -18.32 19.86 30.58
N GLY A 55 -17.76 20.96 30.07
CA GLY A 55 -16.37 20.99 29.66
C GLY A 55 -15.42 20.86 30.85
N PHE A 56 -14.24 20.35 30.59
CA PHE A 56 -13.21 20.10 31.59
C PHE A 56 -11.82 20.36 31.01
N ILE A 57 -10.83 20.49 31.88
CA ILE A 57 -9.43 20.67 31.49
C ILE A 57 -8.66 19.41 31.86
N TYR A 58 -7.93 18.87 30.88
CA TYR A 58 -7.04 17.73 31.06
C TYR A 58 -5.70 18.02 30.36
N ASN A 59 -4.59 17.90 31.09
CA ASN A 59 -3.23 18.21 30.61
C ASN A 59 -3.13 19.57 29.89
N GLY A 60 -3.73 20.61 30.46
CA GLY A 60 -3.74 21.96 29.87
C GLY A 60 -4.63 22.14 28.64
N THR A 61 -5.26 21.07 28.15
CA THR A 61 -6.20 21.12 27.02
C THR A 61 -7.63 21.25 27.55
N THR A 62 -8.39 22.19 26.99
CA THR A 62 -9.81 22.39 27.32
C THR A 62 -10.65 21.50 26.42
N TYR A 63 -11.39 20.56 27.01
CA TYR A 63 -12.34 19.70 26.32
C TYR A 63 -13.74 20.28 26.49
N VAL A 64 -14.44 20.45 25.37
CA VAL A 64 -15.81 20.97 25.33
C VAL A 64 -16.78 19.89 24.87
N PRO A 65 -18.02 19.82 25.41
CA PRO A 65 -18.93 18.76 25.04
C PRO A 65 -19.38 18.86 23.59
N LEU A 66 -19.05 17.86 22.77
CA LEU A 66 -19.41 17.80 21.34
C LEU A 66 -20.92 18.04 21.12
N ARG A 67 -21.76 17.41 21.95
CA ARG A 67 -23.22 17.55 21.89
C ARG A 67 -23.66 19.00 22.04
N PHE A 68 -23.17 19.68 23.08
CA PHE A 68 -23.51 21.08 23.35
C PHE A 68 -23.11 22.00 22.20
N ILE A 69 -21.87 21.86 21.70
CA ILE A 69 -21.37 22.71 20.61
C ILE A 69 -22.24 22.56 19.38
N ASN A 70 -22.53 21.32 18.97
CA ASN A 70 -23.29 21.06 17.75
C ASN A 70 -24.77 21.43 17.86
N GLU A 71 -25.44 21.11 18.97
CA GLU A 71 -26.85 21.45 19.16
C GLU A 71 -27.05 22.97 19.23
N THR A 72 -26.08 23.70 19.81
CA THR A 72 -26.08 25.17 19.78
C THR A 72 -25.93 25.72 18.36
N LEU A 73 -25.19 25.02 17.49
CA LEU A 73 -25.07 25.32 16.06
C LEU A 73 -26.24 24.75 15.21
N GLY A 74 -27.31 24.25 15.85
CA GLY A 74 -28.50 23.73 15.18
C GLY A 74 -28.31 22.35 14.56
N LYS A 75 -27.32 21.57 15.00
CA LYS A 75 -27.08 20.19 14.58
C LYS A 75 -27.43 19.25 15.72
N GLU A 76 -28.37 18.35 15.48
CA GLU A 76 -28.67 17.26 16.41
C GLU A 76 -27.45 16.35 16.58
N VAL A 77 -27.22 15.83 17.79
CA VAL A 77 -26.22 14.79 18.02
C VAL A 77 -26.92 13.51 18.47
N SER A 78 -26.61 12.38 17.85
CA SER A 78 -27.15 11.09 18.29
C SER A 78 -26.04 10.06 18.47
N TRP A 79 -26.24 9.17 19.44
CA TRP A 79 -25.33 8.08 19.76
C TRP A 79 -25.97 6.76 19.33
N ASP A 80 -25.21 5.95 18.61
CA ASP A 80 -25.54 4.56 18.34
C ASP A 80 -24.64 3.66 19.19
N GLU A 81 -25.21 3.10 20.26
CA GLU A 81 -24.49 2.24 21.19
C GLU A 81 -24.01 0.94 20.54
N SER A 82 -24.74 0.44 19.53
CA SER A 82 -24.42 -0.84 18.89
C SER A 82 -23.20 -0.75 17.97
N THR A 83 -22.99 0.40 17.33
CA THR A 83 -21.87 0.63 16.39
C THR A 83 -20.82 1.59 16.94
N GLY A 84 -20.96 2.03 18.20
CA GLY A 84 -20.08 3.03 18.79
C GLY A 84 -20.03 4.35 18.04
N THR A 85 -21.08 4.71 17.28
CA THR A 85 -21.04 5.83 16.32
C THR A 85 -21.71 7.08 16.87
N ILE A 86 -21.04 8.23 16.73
CA ILE A 86 -21.61 9.54 17.02
C ILE A 86 -22.00 10.22 15.71
N TRP A 87 -23.29 10.49 15.53
CA TRP A 87 -23.80 11.25 14.40
C TRP A 87 -23.99 12.72 14.79
N VAL A 88 -23.51 13.62 13.93
CA VAL A 88 -23.79 15.07 14.01
C VAL A 88 -24.63 15.48 12.81
N GLY A 89 -25.82 16.00 13.05
CA GLY A 89 -26.82 16.34 12.03
C GLY A 89 -27.68 15.14 11.64
N LYS A 90 -27.98 15.01 10.35
CA LYS A 90 -28.81 13.90 9.85
C LYS A 90 -28.04 12.59 9.96
N LYS A 91 -28.64 11.57 10.56
CA LYS A 91 -28.14 10.20 10.45
C LYS A 91 -28.03 9.84 8.96
N GLY A 92 -26.94 9.17 8.57
CA GLY A 92 -26.88 8.56 7.24
C GLY A 92 -27.98 7.52 7.12
N ASP A 93 -28.85 7.62 6.13
CA ASP A 93 -29.85 6.59 5.84
C ASP A 93 -29.13 5.42 5.15
N PRO A 94 -29.10 4.21 5.73
CA PRO A 94 -28.46 3.05 5.13
C PRO A 94 -29.02 2.68 3.75
N ASN A 95 -30.24 3.14 3.42
CA ASN A 95 -30.89 2.90 2.13
C ASN A 95 -30.57 3.96 1.07
N ASN A 96 -29.91 5.07 1.45
CA ASN A 96 -29.49 6.07 0.47
C ASN A 96 -28.56 5.46 -0.55
N VAL A 97 -28.87 5.68 -1.83
CA VAL A 97 -28.03 5.23 -2.93
C VAL A 97 -26.82 6.15 -3.05
N VAL A 98 -25.62 5.58 -2.84
CA VAL A 98 -24.35 6.32 -2.92
C VAL A 98 -23.60 6.07 -4.22
N ALA A 99 -23.99 5.03 -4.96
CA ALA A 99 -23.56 4.83 -6.33
C ALA A 99 -24.62 4.19 -7.20
N THR A 100 -24.67 4.57 -8.47
CA THR A 100 -25.38 3.86 -9.53
C THR A 100 -24.37 3.55 -10.64
N TYR A 101 -24.41 2.33 -11.16
CA TYR A 101 -23.50 1.85 -12.19
C TYR A 101 -24.23 0.85 -13.08
N LYS A 102 -23.70 0.59 -14.27
CA LYS A 102 -24.27 -0.40 -15.18
C LYS A 102 -24.30 -1.77 -14.51
N GLY A 103 -25.50 -2.28 -14.25
CA GLY A 103 -25.74 -3.55 -13.58
C GLY A 103 -26.19 -3.44 -12.12
N GLY A 104 -26.24 -2.24 -11.53
CA GLY A 104 -26.76 -2.11 -10.17
C GLY A 104 -26.65 -0.74 -9.53
N LYS A 105 -26.94 -0.74 -8.23
CA LYS A 105 -26.76 0.40 -7.33
C LYS A 105 -26.08 -0.09 -6.06
N MET A 106 -25.49 0.83 -5.32
CA MET A 106 -24.94 0.56 -4.00
C MET A 106 -25.56 1.52 -2.99
N THR A 107 -25.98 1.01 -1.84
CA THR A 107 -26.48 1.84 -0.76
C THR A 107 -25.38 2.21 0.24
N TRP A 108 -25.62 3.26 1.02
CA TRP A 108 -24.72 3.70 2.09
C TRP A 108 -24.48 2.60 3.12
N GLY A 109 -25.51 1.82 3.47
CA GLY A 109 -25.39 0.71 4.40
C GLY A 109 -24.51 -0.42 3.87
N GLU A 110 -24.62 -0.74 2.57
CA GLU A 110 -23.74 -1.71 1.92
C GLU A 110 -22.29 -1.23 1.89
N PHE A 111 -22.07 0.03 1.49
CA PHE A 111 -20.74 0.63 1.47
C PHE A 111 -20.07 0.61 2.86
N ASN A 112 -20.78 1.07 3.89
CA ASN A 112 -20.25 1.13 5.26
C ASN A 112 -19.88 -0.23 5.84
N LYS A 113 -20.60 -1.30 5.48
CA LYS A 113 -20.26 -2.66 5.90
C LYS A 113 -18.94 -3.12 5.29
N LEU A 114 -18.76 -2.88 3.98
CA LEU A 114 -17.52 -3.24 3.28
C LEU A 114 -16.35 -2.38 3.78
N ASP A 115 -16.58 -1.10 4.03
CA ASP A 115 -15.60 -0.19 4.63
C ASP A 115 -15.21 -0.64 6.05
N ALA A 116 -16.17 -1.01 6.88
CA ALA A 116 -15.91 -1.54 8.21
C ALA A 116 -15.03 -2.81 8.18
N VAL A 117 -15.21 -3.69 7.19
CA VAL A 117 -14.32 -4.85 6.99
C VAL A 117 -12.90 -4.39 6.65
N MET A 118 -12.75 -3.38 5.79
CA MET A 118 -11.44 -2.82 5.43
C MET A 118 -10.74 -2.15 6.61
N ARG A 119 -11.49 -1.48 7.51
CA ARG A 119 -10.93 -0.85 8.72
C ARG A 119 -10.34 -1.84 9.73
N LEU A 120 -10.58 -3.15 9.56
CA LEU A 120 -9.92 -4.20 10.33
C LEU A 120 -8.50 -4.54 9.84
N LEU A 121 -8.11 -4.00 8.68
CA LEU A 121 -6.82 -4.16 8.03
C LEU A 121 -5.97 -2.89 8.19
N PRO A 122 -4.64 -2.94 7.92
CA PRO A 122 -3.81 -1.74 7.94
C PRO A 122 -4.35 -0.67 6.99
N ASP A 123 -4.39 0.57 7.47
CA ASP A 123 -4.78 1.73 6.67
C ASP A 123 -3.79 1.91 5.49
N THR A 124 -4.34 1.95 4.29
CA THR A 124 -3.59 2.14 3.04
C THR A 124 -3.57 3.60 2.58
N GLY A 125 -4.27 4.50 3.27
CA GLY A 125 -4.48 5.88 2.85
C GLY A 125 -5.46 6.04 1.67
N GLU A 126 -6.21 4.98 1.35
CA GLU A 126 -7.26 4.99 0.30
C GLU A 126 -8.43 5.88 0.76
N THR A 127 -8.90 6.76 -0.13
CA THR A 127 -10.07 7.60 0.15
C THR A 127 -11.38 6.84 -0.01
N ASP A 128 -12.45 7.27 0.65
CA ASP A 128 -13.79 6.68 0.49
C ASP A 128 -14.26 6.61 -0.97
N GLU A 129 -13.90 7.61 -1.79
CA GLU A 129 -14.27 7.64 -3.21
C GLU A 129 -13.48 6.60 -4.02
N GLU A 130 -12.18 6.45 -3.75
CA GLU A 130 -11.34 5.41 -4.37
C GLU A 130 -11.83 4.01 -3.97
N PHE A 131 -12.08 3.81 -2.67
CA PHE A 131 -12.62 2.56 -2.16
C PHE A 131 -13.99 2.24 -2.80
N LEU A 132 -14.89 3.22 -2.88
CA LEU A 132 -16.19 3.05 -3.52
C LEU A 132 -16.04 2.62 -4.99
N LYS A 133 -15.15 3.29 -5.75
CA LYS A 133 -14.88 2.92 -7.16
C LYS A 133 -14.35 1.48 -7.24
N ARG A 134 -13.42 1.09 -6.37
CA ARG A 134 -12.86 -0.26 -6.32
C ARG A 134 -13.94 -1.31 -6.08
N ILE A 135 -14.81 -1.11 -5.09
CA ILE A 135 -15.91 -2.04 -4.80
C ILE A 135 -16.93 -2.09 -5.95
N ILE A 136 -17.26 -0.96 -6.59
CA ILE A 136 -18.10 -0.97 -7.80
C ILE A 136 -17.44 -1.82 -8.88
N GLY A 137 -16.13 -1.66 -9.08
CA GLY A 137 -15.33 -2.49 -9.97
C GLY A 137 -15.49 -3.97 -9.68
N TYR A 138 -15.31 -4.39 -8.42
CA TYR A 138 -15.50 -5.78 -8.04
C TYR A 138 -16.93 -6.27 -8.28
N LYS A 139 -17.96 -5.46 -8.01
CA LYS A 139 -19.37 -5.84 -8.27
C LYS A 139 -19.63 -6.05 -9.75
N VAL A 140 -19.12 -5.16 -10.60
CA VAL A 140 -19.21 -5.30 -12.06
C VAL A 140 -18.53 -6.59 -12.52
N LEU A 141 -17.33 -6.88 -12.02
CA LEU A 141 -16.55 -8.05 -12.41
C LEU A 141 -17.13 -9.35 -11.88
N ALA A 142 -17.60 -9.37 -10.64
CA ALA A 142 -18.29 -10.51 -10.04
C ALA A 142 -19.56 -10.88 -10.83
N GLY A 143 -20.18 -9.91 -11.52
CA GLY A 143 -21.26 -10.18 -12.48
C GLY A 143 -20.83 -10.89 -13.77
N ARG A 144 -19.53 -11.00 -14.05
CA ARG A 144 -18.96 -11.62 -15.26
C ARG A 144 -18.50 -13.08 -15.05
N VAL A 145 -18.56 -13.62 -13.83
CA VAL A 145 -18.11 -14.99 -13.56
C VAL A 145 -19.02 -16.03 -14.21
N THR A 146 -18.46 -17.16 -14.67
CA THR A 146 -19.24 -18.26 -15.26
C THR A 146 -19.99 -19.07 -14.19
N ALA A 147 -20.90 -19.95 -14.62
CA ALA A 147 -21.63 -20.84 -13.71
C ALA A 147 -20.67 -21.78 -12.95
N GLU A 148 -19.64 -22.28 -13.63
CA GLU A 148 -18.60 -23.14 -13.07
C GLU A 148 -17.76 -22.39 -12.03
N GLN A 149 -17.33 -21.17 -12.34
CA GLN A 149 -16.59 -20.32 -11.40
C GLN A 149 -17.43 -19.98 -10.17
N LYS A 150 -18.71 -19.65 -10.37
CA LYS A 150 -19.65 -19.38 -9.28
C LYS A 150 -19.85 -20.60 -8.37
N ALA A 151 -19.86 -21.81 -8.94
CA ALA A 151 -19.96 -23.05 -8.16
C ALA A 151 -18.72 -23.33 -7.30
N ALA A 152 -17.54 -22.84 -7.71
CA ALA A 152 -16.29 -22.97 -6.95
C ALA A 152 -16.13 -21.94 -5.83
N LEU A 153 -16.84 -20.80 -5.89
CA LEU A 153 -16.69 -19.69 -4.94
C LEU A 153 -16.80 -20.10 -3.45
N PRO A 154 -17.78 -20.91 -3.02
CA PRO A 154 -17.93 -21.21 -1.58
C PRO A 154 -16.67 -21.85 -0.98
N ALA A 155 -16.04 -22.79 -1.70
CA ALA A 155 -14.84 -23.46 -1.23
C ALA A 155 -13.63 -22.51 -1.14
N GLU A 156 -13.49 -21.59 -2.11
CA GLU A 156 -12.40 -20.61 -2.06
C GLU A 156 -12.66 -19.55 -0.98
N ILE A 157 -13.92 -19.14 -0.76
CA ILE A 157 -14.28 -18.23 0.34
C ILE A 157 -13.93 -18.87 1.69
N ASP A 158 -14.24 -20.15 1.91
CA ASP A 158 -13.89 -20.85 3.16
C ASP A 158 -12.37 -20.85 3.41
N LYS A 159 -11.59 -21.13 2.36
CA LYS A 159 -10.14 -21.13 2.42
C LYS A 159 -9.58 -19.74 2.71
N GLN A 160 -10.00 -18.73 1.97
CA GLN A 160 -9.53 -17.35 2.16
C GLN A 160 -10.02 -16.75 3.48
N TYR A 161 -11.20 -17.13 3.95
CA TYR A 161 -11.69 -16.73 5.26
C TYR A 161 -10.82 -17.29 6.39
N ALA A 162 -10.35 -18.54 6.29
CA ALA A 162 -9.43 -19.09 7.28
C ALA A 162 -8.09 -18.32 7.32
N VAL A 163 -7.57 -17.93 6.15
CA VAL A 163 -6.35 -17.09 6.05
C VAL A 163 -6.60 -15.71 6.64
N MET A 164 -7.68 -15.05 6.22
CA MET A 164 -8.07 -13.71 6.68
C MET A 164 -8.29 -13.71 8.20
N LYS A 165 -8.96 -14.72 8.75
CA LYS A 165 -9.14 -14.89 10.19
C LYS A 165 -7.80 -14.92 10.92
N GLY A 166 -6.85 -15.74 10.45
CA GLY A 166 -5.52 -15.83 11.05
C GLY A 166 -4.74 -14.51 10.97
N TYR A 167 -4.92 -13.75 9.89
CA TYR A 167 -4.34 -12.41 9.73
C TYR A 167 -4.98 -11.41 10.71
N LEU A 168 -6.31 -11.32 10.72
CA LEU A 168 -7.07 -10.39 11.56
C LEU A 168 -6.78 -10.61 13.05
N THR A 169 -6.70 -11.86 13.51
CA THR A 169 -6.39 -12.17 14.91
C THR A 169 -4.98 -11.71 15.30
N LYS A 170 -3.99 -11.91 14.41
CA LYS A 170 -2.60 -11.51 14.66
C LYS A 170 -2.45 -9.99 14.62
N PHE A 171 -3.03 -9.36 13.60
CA PHE A 171 -2.92 -7.92 13.40
C PHE A 171 -3.61 -7.13 14.52
N ASN A 172 -4.82 -7.54 14.90
CA ASN A 172 -5.59 -6.89 15.96
C ASN A 172 -5.26 -7.42 17.37
N GLN A 173 -4.25 -8.28 17.50
CA GLN A 173 -3.77 -8.85 18.77
C GLN A 173 -4.91 -9.44 19.64
N THR A 174 -5.84 -10.15 18.99
CA THR A 174 -7.02 -10.74 19.62
C THR A 174 -7.24 -12.16 19.14
N GLU A 175 -7.67 -13.05 20.03
CA GLU A 175 -8.12 -14.40 19.67
C GLU A 175 -9.65 -14.46 19.46
N ASP A 176 -10.39 -13.45 19.93
CA ASP A 176 -11.83 -13.35 19.81
C ASP A 176 -12.21 -12.48 18.60
N LEU A 177 -12.23 -13.11 17.43
CA LEU A 177 -12.66 -12.46 16.19
C LEU A 177 -14.15 -12.05 16.26
N ALA A 178 -15.00 -12.80 16.96
CA ALA A 178 -16.43 -12.47 17.03
C ALA A 178 -16.66 -11.17 17.78
N ALA A 179 -15.95 -10.95 18.89
CA ALA A 179 -15.98 -9.68 19.61
C ALA A 179 -15.40 -8.52 18.79
N LEU A 180 -14.31 -8.75 18.04
CA LEU A 180 -13.74 -7.76 17.14
C LEU A 180 -14.75 -7.33 16.07
N LEU A 181 -15.38 -8.28 15.39
CA LEU A 181 -16.38 -8.00 14.36
C LEU A 181 -17.60 -7.29 14.96
N ALA A 182 -18.09 -7.75 16.10
CA ALA A 182 -19.24 -7.14 16.78
C ALA A 182 -18.99 -5.67 17.15
N LYS A 183 -17.75 -5.31 17.54
CA LYS A 183 -17.37 -3.92 17.83
C LYS A 183 -17.53 -2.99 16.63
N GLU A 184 -17.29 -3.50 15.43
CA GLU A 184 -17.48 -2.77 14.17
C GLU A 184 -18.89 -2.96 13.58
N GLY A 185 -19.81 -3.61 14.31
CA GLY A 185 -21.17 -3.90 13.83
C GLY A 185 -21.21 -4.95 12.70
N LEU A 186 -20.18 -5.79 12.61
CA LEU A 186 -20.00 -6.81 11.58
C LEU A 186 -20.35 -8.21 12.09
N SER A 187 -20.81 -9.05 11.16
CA SER A 187 -20.89 -10.49 11.32
C SER A 187 -19.78 -11.19 10.54
N GLU A 188 -19.57 -12.48 10.82
CA GLU A 188 -18.69 -13.32 9.99
C GLU A 188 -19.15 -13.33 8.52
N GLN A 189 -20.46 -13.27 8.26
CA GLN A 189 -21.00 -13.26 6.91
C GLN A 189 -20.60 -11.99 6.15
N ASP A 190 -20.51 -10.83 6.80
CA ASP A 190 -20.10 -9.59 6.13
C ASP A 190 -18.64 -9.69 5.63
N VAL A 191 -17.75 -10.34 6.39
CA VAL A 191 -16.36 -10.62 5.95
C VAL A 191 -16.35 -11.60 4.78
N ARG A 192 -17.18 -12.65 4.84
CA ARG A 192 -17.30 -13.65 3.76
C ARG A 192 -17.87 -13.04 2.48
N ASP A 193 -18.82 -12.12 2.60
CA ASP A 193 -19.42 -11.42 1.46
C ASP A 193 -18.38 -10.51 0.79
N PHE A 194 -17.55 -9.81 1.58
CA PHE A 194 -16.41 -9.05 1.05
C PHE A 194 -15.42 -9.96 0.31
N LEU A 195 -15.01 -11.07 0.93
CA LEU A 195 -14.10 -12.04 0.29
C LEU A 195 -14.71 -12.64 -0.98
N GLY A 196 -15.99 -12.99 -0.95
CA GLY A 196 -16.68 -13.53 -2.12
C GLY A 196 -16.72 -12.55 -3.29
N LEU A 197 -16.87 -11.26 -3.00
CA LEU A 197 -16.81 -10.20 -3.99
C LEU A 197 -15.41 -10.05 -4.61
N ASP A 198 -14.37 -10.01 -3.77
CA ASP A 198 -12.97 -9.89 -4.19
C ASP A 198 -12.52 -11.12 -5.01
N ILE A 199 -12.79 -12.33 -4.51
CA ILE A 199 -12.46 -13.59 -5.20
C ILE A 199 -13.19 -13.69 -6.53
N ALA A 200 -14.48 -13.34 -6.58
CA ALA A 200 -15.23 -13.36 -7.83
C ALA A 200 -14.66 -12.38 -8.87
N ALA A 201 -14.24 -11.18 -8.44
CA ALA A 201 -13.57 -10.23 -9.31
C ALA A 201 -12.23 -10.80 -9.83
N GLY A 202 -11.42 -11.41 -8.96
CA GLY A 202 -10.18 -12.08 -9.34
C GLY A 202 -10.37 -13.23 -10.32
N LEU A 203 -11.40 -14.06 -10.14
CA LEU A 203 -11.76 -15.14 -11.07
C LEU A 203 -12.19 -14.60 -12.44
N ALA A 204 -12.95 -13.50 -12.46
CA ALA A 204 -13.35 -12.84 -13.70
C ALA A 204 -12.14 -12.28 -14.46
N PHE A 205 -11.13 -11.74 -13.78
CA PHE A 205 -9.88 -11.33 -14.40
C PHE A 205 -9.05 -12.51 -14.88
N SER A 206 -8.89 -13.54 -14.04
CA SER A 206 -8.15 -14.75 -14.40
C SER A 206 -8.71 -15.42 -15.65
N ALA A 207 -10.03 -15.44 -15.84
CA ALA A 207 -10.66 -15.95 -17.06
C ALA A 207 -10.29 -15.17 -18.33
N GLN A 208 -9.89 -13.90 -18.21
CA GLN A 208 -9.42 -13.11 -19.35
C GLN A 208 -7.98 -13.44 -19.75
N VAL A 209 -7.20 -14.07 -18.87
CA VAL A 209 -5.82 -14.50 -19.13
C VAL A 209 -5.84 -15.79 -19.95
N THR A 210 -6.04 -15.65 -21.25
CA THR A 210 -6.07 -16.78 -22.21
C THR A 210 -4.69 -17.05 -22.80
N ASP A 211 -4.46 -18.25 -23.32
CA ASP A 211 -3.22 -18.57 -24.04
C ASP A 211 -2.98 -17.61 -25.22
N ALA A 212 -4.04 -17.10 -25.86
CA ALA A 212 -3.93 -16.10 -26.91
C ALA A 212 -3.39 -14.77 -26.38
N LYS A 213 -3.89 -14.27 -25.24
CA LYS A 213 -3.37 -13.03 -24.61
C LYS A 213 -1.93 -13.20 -24.12
N LEU A 214 -1.61 -14.36 -23.53
CA LEU A 214 -0.24 -14.66 -23.11
C LEU A 214 0.72 -14.67 -24.29
N LYS A 215 0.30 -15.26 -25.42
CA LYS A 215 1.08 -15.24 -26.65
C LYS A 215 1.23 -13.82 -27.21
N GLU A 216 0.16 -13.03 -27.21
CA GLU A 216 0.20 -11.63 -27.66
C GLU A 216 1.17 -10.79 -26.82
N ALA A 217 1.09 -10.89 -25.49
CA ALA A 217 2.00 -10.21 -24.57
C ALA A 217 3.46 -10.64 -24.79
N TYR A 218 3.70 -11.94 -24.95
CA TYR A 218 5.03 -12.47 -25.25
C TYR A 218 5.57 -11.95 -26.59
N ASP A 219 4.77 -12.05 -27.66
CA ASP A 219 5.17 -11.59 -28.99
C ASP A 219 5.46 -10.08 -28.98
N ALA A 220 4.68 -9.28 -28.24
CA ALA A 220 4.88 -7.84 -28.08
C ALA A 220 6.20 -7.52 -27.37
N ALA A 221 6.51 -8.21 -26.25
CA ALA A 221 7.77 -8.05 -25.54
C ALA A 221 8.99 -8.44 -26.40
N ILE A 222 8.89 -9.53 -27.16
CA ILE A 222 9.93 -9.94 -28.12
C ILE A 222 10.11 -8.90 -29.23
N ALA A 223 9.00 -8.38 -29.78
CA ALA A 223 9.03 -7.36 -30.83
C ALA A 223 9.63 -6.03 -30.35
N ALA A 224 9.42 -5.67 -29.08
CA ALA A 224 9.97 -4.47 -28.46
C ALA A 224 11.49 -4.54 -28.25
N LYS A 225 12.10 -5.74 -28.30
CA LYS A 225 13.54 -5.97 -28.16
C LYS A 225 14.14 -5.35 -26.90
N THR A 226 13.37 -5.36 -25.80
CA THR A 226 13.76 -4.81 -24.49
C THR A 226 14.80 -5.66 -23.76
N GLY A 227 14.98 -6.92 -24.18
CA GLY A 227 15.81 -7.91 -23.50
C GLY A 227 15.09 -8.63 -22.35
N GLU A 228 13.79 -8.40 -22.19
CA GLU A 228 12.95 -8.91 -21.08
C GLU A 228 13.00 -10.44 -20.92
N PHE A 229 12.91 -11.18 -22.02
CA PHE A 229 13.01 -12.66 -22.01
C PHE A 229 14.37 -13.17 -22.49
N VAL A 230 15.41 -12.33 -22.47
CA VAL A 230 16.73 -12.73 -22.95
C VAL A 230 17.59 -13.19 -21.77
N LYS A 231 18.16 -14.39 -21.93
CA LYS A 231 19.25 -14.88 -21.08
C LYS A 231 20.56 -14.85 -21.83
N ALA A 232 21.62 -14.44 -21.16
CA ALA A 232 22.96 -14.40 -21.73
C ALA A 232 24.02 -14.92 -20.75
N SER A 233 25.01 -15.61 -21.30
CA SER A 233 26.30 -15.80 -20.64
C SER A 233 27.24 -14.72 -21.13
N VAL A 234 27.62 -13.81 -20.23
CA VAL A 234 28.47 -12.66 -20.56
C VAL A 234 29.72 -12.72 -19.71
N ARG A 235 30.87 -12.63 -20.36
CA ARG A 235 32.13 -12.37 -19.67
C ARG A 235 32.44 -10.88 -19.75
N HIS A 236 32.68 -10.21 -18.64
CA HIS A 236 32.98 -8.78 -18.61
C HIS A 236 34.14 -8.43 -17.67
N ILE A 237 34.72 -7.25 -17.91
CA ILE A 237 35.67 -6.57 -17.03
C ILE A 237 35.10 -5.18 -16.77
N LEU A 238 34.79 -4.88 -15.52
CA LEU A 238 34.41 -3.54 -15.09
C LEU A 238 35.66 -2.77 -14.68
N ILE A 239 35.90 -1.63 -15.32
CA ILE A 239 36.83 -0.61 -14.86
C ILE A 239 36.01 0.51 -14.23
N GLY A 240 35.91 0.47 -12.90
CA GLY A 240 35.07 1.36 -12.12
C GLY A 240 35.58 2.79 -12.02
N PHE A 241 34.70 3.73 -11.63
CA PHE A 241 35.11 5.06 -11.17
C PHE A 241 35.63 5.05 -9.72
N GLU A 242 35.50 3.91 -9.05
CA GLU A 242 36.14 3.55 -7.80
C GLU A 242 36.71 2.14 -8.00
N ASP A 243 37.93 1.89 -7.54
CA ASP A 243 38.53 0.57 -7.62
C ASP A 243 38.03 -0.36 -6.49
N SER A 244 38.40 -1.63 -6.54
CA SER A 244 37.96 -2.62 -5.53
C SER A 244 38.39 -2.31 -4.09
N ASP A 245 39.34 -1.39 -3.88
CA ASP A 245 39.82 -0.96 -2.56
C ASP A 245 39.15 0.36 -2.10
N GLY A 246 38.18 0.87 -2.87
CA GLY A 246 37.46 2.10 -2.55
C GLY A 246 38.18 3.37 -2.99
N LYS A 247 39.19 3.28 -3.86
CA LYS A 247 39.93 4.46 -4.32
C LYS A 247 39.32 5.01 -5.59
N GLU A 248 39.02 6.31 -5.59
CA GLU A 248 38.48 7.01 -6.75
C GLU A 248 39.43 6.93 -7.97
N ARG A 249 38.81 6.77 -9.14
CA ARG A 249 39.44 6.77 -10.46
C ARG A 249 38.71 7.73 -11.37
N SER A 250 39.44 8.64 -12.00
CA SER A 250 38.85 9.58 -12.94
C SER A 250 38.22 8.86 -14.14
N LYS A 251 37.16 9.45 -14.72
CA LYS A 251 36.50 8.91 -15.92
C LYS A 251 37.48 8.72 -17.09
N ASP A 252 38.44 9.63 -17.25
CA ASP A 252 39.44 9.54 -18.32
C ASP A 252 40.43 8.41 -18.09
N ASP A 253 40.86 8.18 -16.85
CA ASP A 253 41.79 7.10 -16.52
C ASP A 253 41.12 5.74 -16.61
N ALA A 254 39.86 5.63 -16.13
CA ALA A 254 39.05 4.42 -16.31
C ALA A 254 38.88 4.09 -17.80
N LYS A 255 38.58 5.10 -18.64
CA LYS A 255 38.45 4.91 -20.09
C LYS A 255 39.74 4.45 -20.75
N LYS A 256 40.88 5.08 -20.42
CA LYS A 256 42.19 4.70 -20.96
C LYS A 256 42.54 3.26 -20.61
N LEU A 257 42.34 2.87 -19.35
CA LEU A 257 42.59 1.50 -18.90
C LEU A 257 41.65 0.51 -19.61
N ALA A 258 40.37 0.84 -19.76
CA ALA A 258 39.44 0.00 -20.49
C ALA A 258 39.82 -0.18 -21.97
N LEU A 259 40.33 0.87 -22.63
CA LEU A 259 40.82 0.80 -24.01
C LEU A 259 42.09 -0.07 -24.13
N ASP A 260 43.03 0.03 -23.18
CA ASP A 260 44.22 -0.81 -23.14
C ASP A 260 43.84 -2.30 -23.00
N ILE A 261 42.96 -2.62 -22.05
CA ILE A 261 42.45 -3.98 -21.84
C ILE A 261 41.69 -4.49 -23.08
N THR A 262 40.90 -3.64 -23.73
CA THR A 262 40.21 -3.99 -24.98
C THR A 262 41.22 -4.37 -26.08
N ALA A 263 42.32 -3.63 -26.22
CA ALA A 263 43.36 -3.93 -27.20
C ALA A 263 44.06 -5.26 -26.91
N LYS A 264 44.40 -5.52 -25.63
CA LYS A 264 44.96 -6.80 -25.16
C LYS A 264 44.06 -7.98 -25.48
N LEU A 265 42.76 -7.87 -25.19
CA LEU A 265 41.76 -8.89 -25.51
C LEU A 265 41.64 -9.13 -27.02
N LYS A 266 41.65 -8.07 -27.83
CA LYS A 266 41.63 -8.18 -29.30
C LYS A 266 42.90 -8.82 -29.87
N ASN A 267 44.03 -8.71 -29.16
CA ASN A 267 45.29 -9.36 -29.50
C ASN A 267 45.37 -10.83 -29.02
N GLY A 268 44.31 -11.34 -28.38
CA GLY A 268 44.21 -12.75 -27.98
C GLY A 268 44.69 -13.07 -26.57
N GLU A 269 44.88 -12.07 -25.71
CA GLU A 269 45.14 -12.32 -24.29
C GLU A 269 43.93 -13.00 -23.60
N ASP A 270 44.21 -13.80 -22.56
CA ASP A 270 43.17 -14.55 -21.87
C ASP A 270 42.22 -13.63 -21.08
N PHE A 271 40.94 -13.70 -21.42
CA PHE A 271 39.92 -12.83 -20.82
C PHE A 271 39.81 -13.07 -19.31
N ALA A 272 39.80 -14.33 -18.88
CA ALA A 272 39.62 -14.66 -17.46
C ALA A 272 40.80 -14.18 -16.60
N ALA A 273 42.03 -14.27 -17.12
CA ALA A 273 43.23 -13.74 -16.48
C ALA A 273 43.16 -12.21 -16.34
N LEU A 274 42.81 -11.51 -17.42
CA LEU A 274 42.64 -10.05 -17.38
C LEU A 274 41.49 -9.64 -16.46
N ALA A 275 40.37 -10.37 -16.44
CA ALA A 275 39.26 -10.11 -15.54
C ALA A 275 39.70 -10.25 -14.07
N LYS A 276 40.37 -11.35 -13.71
CA LYS A 276 40.90 -11.56 -12.35
C LYS A 276 41.83 -10.44 -11.90
N GLN A 277 42.64 -9.92 -12.83
CA GLN A 277 43.61 -8.88 -12.54
C GLN A 277 42.97 -7.49 -12.43
N TYR A 278 42.04 -7.15 -13.32
CA TYR A 278 41.63 -5.76 -13.55
C TYR A 278 40.18 -5.46 -13.22
N THR A 279 39.29 -6.46 -13.10
CA THR A 279 37.88 -6.16 -12.84
C THR A 279 37.72 -5.62 -11.42
N ASP A 280 36.97 -4.51 -11.33
CA ASP A 280 36.48 -3.92 -10.10
C ASP A 280 35.10 -4.48 -9.72
N ASP A 281 34.50 -5.35 -10.55
CA ASP A 281 33.27 -6.06 -10.19
C ASP A 281 33.58 -7.23 -9.22
N PRO A 282 33.15 -7.16 -7.95
CA PRO A 282 33.35 -8.27 -7.01
C PRO A 282 32.53 -9.51 -7.37
N GLY A 283 31.39 -9.36 -8.08
CA GLY A 283 30.46 -10.45 -8.35
C GLY A 283 30.97 -11.47 -9.38
N SER A 284 31.85 -11.05 -10.30
CA SER A 284 32.39 -11.90 -11.36
C SER A 284 33.90 -12.14 -11.29
N LYS A 285 34.62 -11.47 -10.38
CA LYS A 285 36.10 -11.55 -10.30
C LYS A 285 36.63 -12.98 -10.23
N ASP A 286 36.07 -13.78 -9.34
CA ASP A 286 36.51 -15.17 -9.12
C ASP A 286 36.10 -16.12 -10.25
N SER A 287 35.05 -15.78 -11.01
CA SER A 287 34.61 -16.53 -12.21
C SER A 287 35.31 -16.07 -13.50
N GLY A 288 36.33 -15.19 -13.38
CA GLY A 288 37.03 -14.63 -14.52
C GLY A 288 36.15 -13.70 -15.36
N GLY A 289 35.28 -12.94 -14.71
CA GLY A 289 34.35 -12.01 -15.33
C GLY A 289 33.04 -12.63 -15.79
N LEU A 290 32.75 -13.90 -15.50
CA LEU A 290 31.60 -14.61 -16.08
C LEU A 290 30.33 -14.42 -15.24
N TYR A 291 29.29 -13.88 -15.87
CA TYR A 291 27.90 -14.10 -15.52
C TYR A 291 27.31 -15.17 -16.43
N GLU A 292 27.05 -16.35 -15.86
CA GLU A 292 26.57 -17.50 -16.61
C GLU A 292 25.03 -17.55 -16.64
N ASN A 293 24.48 -17.62 -17.85
CA ASN A 293 23.05 -17.83 -18.14
C ASN A 293 22.09 -16.96 -17.30
N GLN A 294 22.37 -15.65 -17.22
CA GLN A 294 21.60 -14.71 -16.43
C GLN A 294 20.51 -14.03 -17.28
N ALA A 295 19.36 -13.73 -16.65
CA ALA A 295 18.33 -12.88 -17.25
C ALA A 295 18.85 -11.43 -17.30
N ILE A 296 18.78 -10.81 -18.47
CA ILE A 296 19.39 -9.48 -18.68
C ILE A 296 18.40 -8.32 -18.47
N ALA A 297 17.12 -8.62 -18.24
CA ALA A 297 16.04 -7.64 -18.14
C ALA A 297 16.31 -6.54 -17.10
N LEU A 298 16.86 -6.93 -15.95
CA LEU A 298 17.15 -6.06 -14.81
C LEU A 298 18.56 -5.46 -14.83
N TRP A 299 19.36 -5.72 -15.87
CA TRP A 299 20.66 -5.08 -16.02
C TRP A 299 20.51 -3.62 -16.43
N VAL A 300 21.48 -2.79 -16.02
CA VAL A 300 21.55 -1.38 -16.40
C VAL A 300 21.55 -1.23 -17.92
N ASP A 301 20.81 -0.24 -18.43
CA ASP A 301 20.38 -0.20 -19.83
C ASP A 301 21.52 -0.31 -20.85
N ALA A 302 22.64 0.37 -20.63
CA ALA A 302 23.78 0.31 -21.53
C ALA A 302 24.43 -1.09 -21.57
N PHE A 303 24.54 -1.75 -20.42
CA PHE A 303 25.09 -3.11 -20.32
C PHE A 303 24.13 -4.15 -20.91
N LYS A 304 22.83 -4.04 -20.59
CA LYS A 304 21.75 -4.85 -21.16
C LYS A 304 21.73 -4.76 -22.69
N LYS A 305 21.77 -3.55 -23.23
CA LYS A 305 21.78 -3.31 -24.68
C LYS A 305 23.00 -3.95 -25.33
N ALA A 306 24.19 -3.77 -24.75
CA ALA A 306 25.39 -4.38 -25.27
C ALA A 306 25.32 -5.93 -25.24
N ALA A 307 24.81 -6.54 -24.17
CA ALA A 307 24.60 -7.98 -24.11
C ALA A 307 23.56 -8.49 -25.13
N ALA A 308 22.51 -7.71 -25.38
CA ALA A 308 21.44 -8.03 -26.32
C ALA A 308 21.86 -7.89 -27.80
N GLU A 309 22.76 -6.96 -28.12
CA GLU A 309 23.11 -6.59 -29.50
C GLU A 309 24.47 -7.12 -29.96
N LEU A 310 25.46 -7.25 -29.06
CA LEU A 310 26.81 -7.68 -29.43
C LEU A 310 26.77 -9.06 -30.10
N GLU A 311 27.57 -9.23 -31.15
CA GLU A 311 27.76 -10.52 -31.79
C GLU A 311 28.45 -11.50 -30.84
N LEU A 312 28.04 -12.77 -30.90
CA LEU A 312 28.61 -13.80 -30.04
C LEU A 312 30.14 -13.89 -30.22
N ASN A 313 30.83 -14.02 -29.10
CA ASN A 313 32.27 -14.17 -28.98
C ASN A 313 33.13 -13.00 -29.49
N LYS A 314 32.51 -11.86 -29.85
CA LYS A 314 33.25 -10.62 -30.12
C LYS A 314 33.53 -9.84 -28.84
N ILE A 315 34.67 -9.15 -28.81
CA ILE A 315 35.03 -8.20 -27.75
C ILE A 315 34.36 -6.87 -28.08
N SER A 316 33.60 -6.32 -27.13
CA SER A 316 32.97 -5.00 -27.27
C SER A 316 34.01 -3.87 -27.26
N GLU A 317 33.61 -2.69 -27.73
CA GLU A 317 34.24 -1.46 -27.24
C GLU A 317 33.85 -1.23 -25.76
N PRO A 318 34.57 -0.36 -25.01
CA PRO A 318 34.18 -0.01 -23.66
C PRO A 318 32.75 0.58 -23.59
N VAL A 319 31.87 -0.09 -22.84
CA VAL A 319 30.48 0.29 -22.62
C VAL A 319 30.41 1.10 -21.33
N GLU A 320 30.05 2.38 -21.45
CA GLU A 320 29.91 3.26 -20.28
C GLU A 320 28.59 3.00 -19.53
N THR A 321 28.68 2.91 -18.21
CA THR A 321 27.55 2.82 -17.26
C THR A 321 27.81 3.74 -16.08
N GLU A 322 26.85 3.85 -15.16
CA GLU A 322 27.06 4.55 -13.88
C GLU A 322 28.19 3.95 -13.03
N PHE A 323 28.50 2.66 -13.19
CA PHE A 323 29.56 1.98 -12.46
C PHE A 323 30.95 2.22 -13.03
N GLY A 324 31.07 2.67 -14.29
CA GLY A 324 32.34 2.76 -15.01
C GLY A 324 32.25 2.23 -16.44
N TYR A 325 33.38 1.76 -16.97
CA TYR A 325 33.47 1.18 -18.32
C TYR A 325 33.55 -0.33 -18.28
N HIS A 326 32.69 -0.99 -19.04
CA HIS A 326 32.66 -2.44 -19.18
C HIS A 326 33.25 -2.87 -20.52
N ILE A 327 34.20 -3.79 -20.52
CA ILE A 327 34.56 -4.56 -21.71
C ILE A 327 33.87 -5.90 -21.61
N MET A 328 33.13 -6.32 -22.62
CA MET A 328 32.36 -7.56 -22.56
C MET A 328 32.53 -8.45 -23.79
N ARG A 329 32.26 -9.74 -23.58
CA ARG A 329 32.11 -10.79 -24.59
C ARG A 329 30.86 -11.59 -24.28
N VAL A 330 29.92 -11.64 -25.21
CA VAL A 330 28.73 -12.49 -25.07
C VAL A 330 29.08 -13.90 -25.55
N GLU A 331 29.12 -14.85 -24.64
CA GLU A 331 29.51 -16.25 -24.92
C GLU A 331 28.32 -17.09 -25.38
N ALA A 332 27.13 -16.81 -24.81
CA ALA A 332 25.87 -17.41 -25.23
C ALA A 332 24.73 -16.42 -25.06
N ARG A 333 23.72 -16.53 -25.91
CA ARG A 333 22.47 -15.76 -25.82
C ARG A 333 21.30 -16.63 -26.24
N SER A 334 20.24 -16.62 -25.46
CA SER A 334 19.00 -17.34 -25.74
C SER A 334 17.80 -16.49 -25.34
N THR A 335 16.67 -16.76 -25.96
CA THR A 335 15.39 -16.16 -25.60
C THR A 335 14.56 -17.23 -24.94
N GLN A 336 14.08 -16.96 -23.72
CA GLN A 336 13.16 -17.83 -23.02
C GLN A 336 11.88 -17.97 -23.84
N THR A 337 11.41 -19.19 -23.97
CA THR A 337 10.17 -19.54 -24.64
C THR A 337 8.95 -19.09 -23.82
N LEU A 338 7.80 -18.93 -24.48
CA LEU A 338 6.55 -18.61 -23.80
C LEU A 338 6.25 -19.59 -22.65
N ASP A 339 6.51 -20.89 -22.83
CA ASP A 339 6.26 -21.90 -21.79
C ASP A 339 7.14 -21.68 -20.55
N GLU A 340 8.38 -21.22 -20.72
CA GLU A 340 9.30 -20.94 -19.61
C GLU A 340 8.92 -19.69 -18.81
N VAL A 341 8.23 -18.72 -19.43
CA VAL A 341 7.81 -17.47 -18.78
C VAL A 341 6.29 -17.36 -18.58
N LYS A 342 5.56 -18.45 -18.81
CA LYS A 342 4.10 -18.45 -18.84
C LYS A 342 3.48 -17.93 -17.55
N ASP A 343 4.03 -18.33 -16.40
CA ASP A 343 3.47 -17.96 -15.10
C ASP A 343 3.79 -16.51 -14.70
N GLU A 344 4.97 -16.00 -15.08
CA GLU A 344 5.33 -14.58 -14.94
C GLU A 344 4.40 -13.72 -15.80
N LEU A 345 4.27 -14.06 -17.09
CA LEU A 345 3.37 -13.36 -18.01
C LEU A 345 1.91 -13.38 -17.59
N LYS A 346 1.43 -14.45 -16.94
CA LYS A 346 0.05 -14.47 -16.41
C LYS A 346 -0.18 -13.35 -15.41
N GLN A 347 0.79 -13.06 -14.55
CA GLN A 347 0.67 -12.00 -13.56
C GLN A 347 0.68 -10.62 -14.23
N ASP A 348 1.54 -10.42 -15.23
CA ASP A 348 1.63 -9.16 -15.96
C ASP A 348 0.36 -8.89 -16.76
N VAL A 349 -0.12 -9.89 -17.52
CA VAL A 349 -1.37 -9.79 -18.28
C VAL A 349 -2.58 -9.58 -17.36
N MET A 350 -2.59 -10.18 -16.17
CA MET A 350 -3.65 -9.93 -15.18
C MET A 350 -3.59 -8.50 -14.65
N THR A 351 -2.39 -7.99 -14.37
CA THR A 351 -2.18 -6.62 -13.88
C THR A 351 -2.58 -5.60 -14.95
N GLU A 352 -2.17 -5.81 -16.19
CA GLU A 352 -2.56 -4.96 -17.32
C GLU A 352 -4.08 -4.98 -17.56
N ALA A 353 -4.71 -6.17 -17.47
CA ALA A 353 -6.15 -6.29 -17.57
C ALA A 353 -6.86 -5.53 -16.43
N TYR A 354 -6.33 -5.58 -15.21
CA TYR A 354 -6.86 -4.82 -14.08
C TYR A 354 -6.76 -3.31 -14.32
N VAL A 355 -5.58 -2.81 -14.70
CA VAL A 355 -5.34 -1.39 -15.00
C VAL A 355 -6.26 -0.91 -16.12
N THR A 356 -6.34 -1.67 -17.22
CA THR A 356 -7.22 -1.37 -18.35
C THR A 356 -8.67 -1.26 -17.91
N PHE A 357 -9.14 -2.22 -17.11
CA PHE A 357 -10.50 -2.19 -16.57
C PHE A 357 -10.74 -0.96 -15.70
N THR A 358 -9.85 -0.67 -14.75
CA THR A 358 -10.03 0.44 -13.80
C THR A 358 -9.94 1.82 -14.46
N GLU A 359 -9.04 2.00 -15.42
CA GLU A 359 -8.78 3.29 -16.03
C GLU A 359 -9.64 3.56 -17.26
N GLN A 360 -9.98 2.53 -18.04
CA GLN A 360 -10.63 2.70 -19.35
C GLN A 360 -12.08 2.23 -19.35
N GLU A 361 -12.41 1.11 -18.68
CA GLU A 361 -13.78 0.58 -18.68
C GLU A 361 -14.63 1.18 -17.55
N LEU A 362 -14.17 1.05 -16.31
CA LEU A 362 -14.93 1.35 -15.10
C LEU A 362 -15.51 2.77 -15.05
N PRO A 363 -14.78 3.83 -15.47
CA PRO A 363 -15.35 5.18 -15.49
C PRO A 363 -16.59 5.30 -16.38
N GLY A 364 -16.66 4.54 -17.48
CA GLY A 364 -17.82 4.49 -18.37
C GLY A 364 -18.95 3.56 -17.90
N LEU A 365 -18.73 2.81 -16.82
CA LEU A 365 -19.72 1.97 -16.17
C LEU A 365 -20.36 2.64 -14.95
N ILE A 366 -19.68 3.61 -14.33
CA ILE A 366 -20.22 4.39 -13.22
C ILE A 366 -21.13 5.49 -13.77
N GLU A 367 -22.40 5.48 -13.36
CA GLU A 367 -23.41 6.45 -13.80
C GLU A 367 -23.52 7.64 -12.83
N LYS A 368 -23.39 7.38 -11.53
CA LYS A 368 -23.44 8.41 -10.48
C LYS A 368 -22.68 7.97 -9.24
N LEU A 369 -21.92 8.88 -8.65
CA LEU A 369 -21.37 8.78 -7.29
C LEU A 369 -21.99 9.90 -6.43
N ASP A 370 -22.47 9.56 -5.25
CA ASP A 370 -23.17 10.45 -4.32
C ASP A 370 -22.76 10.13 -2.87
N LEU A 371 -21.45 10.06 -2.63
CA LEU A 371 -20.92 9.88 -1.29
C LEU A 371 -21.24 11.13 -0.44
N PRO A 372 -21.68 10.94 0.82
CA PRO A 372 -21.76 12.03 1.77
C PRO A 372 -20.38 12.67 1.93
N LYS A 373 -20.20 13.88 1.39
CA LYS A 373 -18.93 14.61 1.55
C LYS A 373 -18.83 15.09 3.00
N ALA A 374 -17.72 14.77 3.66
CA ALA A 374 -17.29 15.52 4.83
C ALA A 374 -17.17 16.99 4.39
N LYS A 375 -17.98 17.87 4.97
CA LYS A 375 -17.94 19.30 4.67
C LYS A 375 -16.89 20.02 5.49
#